data_AF-A0A5M9WLV3-F1
#
_entry.id   AF-A0A5M9WLV3-F1
#
_cell.length_a   1.000
_cell.length_b   1.000
_cell.length_c   1.000
_cell.angle_alpha   90.00
_cell.angle_beta   90.00
_cell.angle_gamma   90.00
#
_symmetry.space_group_name_H-M   'P 1'
#
loop_
_entity.id
_entity.type
_entity.pdbx_description
1 polymer ?
#
loop_
_entity_poly.entity_id
_entity_poly.type
_entity_poly.pdbx_seq_one_letter_code
_entity_poly.pdbx_strand_id
1 'polypeptide(L)'
;MIITHTVIKNEDADKHLTAEEKVQLLRLLNKVRSGRTSEGKQAVNTYLIVNTDESYASDVVQILKENGHWEAAPDPNQTEFIHDGDILVLPDTGARA
;
A
#
# COMPACT_ATOMS: atom_id res chain seq x y z
N MET A 1 3.07 -8.62 -13.09
CA MET A 1 2.13 -7.99 -12.14
C MET A 1 2.71 -6.63 -11.82
N ILE A 2 2.01 -5.53 -12.11
CA ILE A 2 2.44 -4.20 -11.64
C ILE A 2 1.36 -3.71 -10.68
N ILE A 3 1.34 -4.37 -9.52
CA ILE A 3 0.73 -3.84 -8.30
C ILE A 3 1.94 -3.55 -7.41
N THR A 4 2.17 -2.27 -7.09
CA THR A 4 3.39 -1.85 -6.38
C THR A 4 3.31 -2.11 -4.88
N HIS A 5 2.12 -1.97 -4.27
CA HIS A 5 1.87 -2.27 -2.86
C HIS A 5 0.46 -2.81 -2.66
N THR A 6 0.25 -3.65 -1.63
CA THR A 6 -1.06 -4.22 -1.29
C THR A 6 -1.32 -4.02 0.20
N VAL A 7 -2.44 -3.36 0.52
CA VAL A 7 -2.95 -3.18 1.89
C VAL A 7 -4.29 -3.89 1.97
N ILE A 8 -4.46 -4.75 2.96
CA ILE A 8 -5.71 -5.47 3.21
C ILE A 8 -6.17 -5.10 4.62
N LYS A 9 -7.37 -4.53 4.75
CA LYS A 9 -7.98 -4.32 6.07
C LYS A 9 -8.36 -5.67 6.65
N ASN A 10 -8.04 -5.89 7.93
CA ASN A 10 -8.40 -7.14 8.60
C ASN A 10 -9.91 -7.38 8.60
N GLU A 11 -10.72 -6.32 8.75
CA GLU A 11 -12.19 -6.42 8.71
C GLU A 11 -12.71 -6.95 7.36
N ASP A 12 -12.14 -6.48 6.25
CA ASP A 12 -12.51 -6.95 4.92
C ASP A 12 -12.05 -8.39 4.72
N ALA A 13 -10.83 -8.73 5.13
CA ALA A 13 -10.35 -10.11 5.12
C ALA A 13 -11.27 -11.01 5.97
N ASP A 14 -11.75 -10.50 7.10
CA ASP A 14 -12.58 -11.27 8.01
C ASP A 14 -13.98 -11.52 7.48
N LYS A 15 -14.54 -10.52 6.81
CA LYS A 15 -15.88 -10.54 6.21
C LYS A 15 -15.94 -11.33 4.91
N HIS A 16 -14.88 -11.28 4.10
CA HIS A 16 -14.91 -11.77 2.72
C HIS A 16 -14.14 -13.08 2.49
N LEU A 17 -13.19 -13.45 3.35
CA LEU A 17 -12.44 -14.70 3.20
C LEU A 17 -13.06 -15.82 4.03
N THR A 18 -13.07 -17.03 3.47
CA THR A 18 -13.34 -18.26 4.20
C THR A 18 -12.22 -18.56 5.21
N ALA A 19 -12.49 -19.46 6.16
CA ALA A 19 -11.47 -19.89 7.13
C ALA A 19 -10.23 -20.49 6.44
N GLU A 20 -10.42 -21.25 5.36
CA GLU A 20 -9.32 -21.82 4.59
C GLU A 20 -8.49 -20.74 3.91
N GLU A 21 -9.12 -19.76 3.26
CA GLU A 21 -8.43 -18.64 2.61
C GLU A 21 -7.66 -17.77 3.60
N LYS A 22 -8.18 -17.56 4.82
CA LYS A 22 -7.45 -16.87 5.89
C LYS A 22 -6.17 -17.61 6.27
N VAL A 23 -6.22 -18.93 6.38
CA VAL A 23 -5.04 -19.77 6.65
C VAL A 23 -4.04 -19.69 5.50
N GLN A 24 -4.51 -19.71 4.25
CA GLN A 24 -3.64 -19.55 3.09
C GLN A 24 -2.99 -18.16 3.04
N LEU A 25 -3.74 -17.10 3.32
CA LEU A 25 -3.20 -15.73 3.41
C LEU A 25 -2.10 -15.64 4.46
N LEU A 26 -2.34 -16.18 5.67
CA LEU A 26 -1.34 -16.23 6.72
C LEU A 26 -0.08 -17.00 6.30
N ARG A 27 -0.24 -18.14 5.61
CA ARG A 27 0.87 -18.93 5.08
C ARG A 27 1.72 -18.13 4.08
N LEU A 28 1.09 -17.41 3.16
CA LEU A 28 1.76 -16.58 2.18
C LEU A 28 2.51 -15.40 2.84
N LEU A 29 1.87 -14.71 3.79
CA LEU A 29 2.49 -13.63 4.55
C LEU A 29 3.72 -14.13 5.33
N ASN A 30 3.64 -15.30 5.96
CA ASN A 30 4.77 -15.89 6.67
C ASN A 30 5.93 -16.26 5.73
N LYS A 31 5.65 -16.76 4.52
CA LYS A 31 6.69 -17.03 3.52
C LYS A 31 7.45 -15.74 3.14
N VAL A 32 6.73 -14.63 2.96
CA VAL A 32 7.35 -13.32 2.70
C VAL A 32 8.21 -12.87 3.88
N ARG A 33 7.70 -12.99 5.12
CA ARG A 33 8.46 -12.65 6.34
C ARG A 33 9.78 -13.43 6.43
N SER A 34 9.73 -14.74 6.20
CA SER A 34 10.94 -15.58 6.19
C SER A 34 11.94 -15.15 5.12
N GLY A 35 11.47 -14.81 3.91
CA GLY A 35 12.33 -14.25 2.85
C GLY A 35 13.02 -12.95 3.30
N ARG A 36 12.25 -12.01 3.85
CA ARG A 36 12.80 -10.75 4.38
C ARG A 36 13.85 -10.97 5.47
N THR A 37 13.59 -11.88 6.41
CA THR A 37 14.56 -12.24 7.45
C THR A 37 15.85 -12.81 6.86
N SER A 38 15.74 -13.67 5.84
CA SER A 38 16.93 -14.22 5.16
C SER A 38 17.77 -13.16 4.43
N GLU A 39 17.14 -12.05 4.03
CA GLU A 39 17.80 -10.88 3.44
C GLU A 39 18.35 -9.91 4.51
N GLY A 40 18.26 -10.22 5.80
CA GLY A 40 18.66 -9.34 6.91
C GLY A 40 17.74 -8.15 7.13
N LYS A 41 16.54 -8.15 6.51
CA LYS A 41 15.53 -7.09 6.66
C LYS A 41 14.61 -7.40 7.83
N GLN A 42 13.93 -6.37 8.34
CA GLN A 42 12.87 -6.56 9.33
C GLN A 42 11.76 -7.45 8.76
N ALA A 43 11.41 -8.51 9.49
CA ALA A 43 10.48 -9.54 9.02
C ALA A 43 9.08 -8.98 8.74
N VAL A 44 8.59 -8.12 9.64
CA VAL A 44 7.30 -7.44 9.53
C VAL A 44 7.56 -5.97 9.24
N ASN A 45 7.00 -5.47 8.13
CA ASN A 45 6.97 -4.03 7.88
C ASN A 45 5.88 -3.39 8.72
N THR A 46 6.23 -2.28 9.37
CA THR A 46 5.27 -1.41 10.03
C THR A 46 4.98 -0.24 9.11
N TYR A 47 3.72 -0.03 8.77
CA TYR A 47 3.28 1.09 7.95
C TYR A 47 2.40 2.01 8.80
N LEU A 48 2.58 3.32 8.61
CA LEU A 48 1.60 4.30 9.07
C LEU A 48 0.54 4.43 7.96
N ILE A 49 -0.71 4.09 8.29
CA ILE A 49 -1.85 4.27 7.39
C ILE A 49 -2.65 5.48 7.88
N VAL A 50 -2.88 6.44 7.01
CA VAL A 50 -3.60 7.69 7.31
C VAL A 50 -4.89 7.67 6.51
N ASN A 51 -6.03 7.81 7.18
CA ASN A 51 -7.30 8.01 6.48
C ASN A 51 -7.35 9.46 5.98
N THR A 52 -7.49 9.66 4.68
CA THR A 52 -7.47 10.99 4.06
C THR A 52 -8.79 11.74 4.21
N ASP A 53 -9.87 11.04 4.56
CA ASP A 53 -11.20 11.65 4.75
C ASP A 53 -11.35 12.36 6.11
N GLU A 54 -10.37 12.19 6.99
CA GLU A 54 -10.40 12.74 8.34
C GLU A 54 -9.78 14.14 8.41
N SER A 55 -10.26 14.98 9.32
CA SER A 55 -9.83 16.38 9.45
C SER A 55 -8.34 16.55 9.78
N TYR A 56 -7.70 15.53 10.34
CA TYR A 56 -6.26 15.55 10.65
C TYR A 56 -5.36 15.20 9.46
N ALA A 57 -5.91 14.77 8.32
CA ALA A 57 -5.11 14.29 7.20
C ALA A 57 -4.19 15.37 6.62
N SER A 58 -4.66 16.61 6.53
CA SER A 58 -3.86 17.75 6.05
C SER A 58 -2.64 18.02 6.92
N ASP A 59 -2.79 17.85 8.24
CA ASP A 59 -1.71 18.10 9.21
C ASP A 59 -0.63 17.03 9.09
N VAL A 60 -1.02 15.77 8.90
CA VAL A 60 -0.07 14.68 8.66
C VAL A 60 0.71 14.90 7.36
N VAL A 61 0.03 15.29 6.29
CA VAL A 61 0.68 15.64 5.01
C VAL A 61 1.67 16.78 5.20
N GLN A 62 1.30 17.82 5.94
CA GLN A 62 2.16 18.97 6.22
C GLN A 62 3.44 18.55 6.98
N ILE A 63 3.30 17.72 8.01
CA ILE A 63 4.45 17.17 8.77
C ILE A 63 5.38 16.38 7.83
N LEU A 64 4.83 15.55 6.95
CA LEU A 64 5.64 14.76 6.02
C LEU A 64 6.37 15.66 5.00
N LYS A 65 5.73 16.73 4.52
CA LYS A 65 6.35 17.73 3.62
C LYS A 65 7.53 18.43 4.29
N GLU A 66 7.33 18.89 5.52
CA GLU A 66 8.37 19.59 6.29
C GLU A 66 9.60 18.72 6.57
N ASN A 67 9.44 17.40 6.58
CA ASN A 67 10.53 16.44 6.76
C ASN A 67 11.09 15.87 5.44
N GLY A 68 10.67 16.39 4.28
CA GLY A 68 11.14 15.91 2.97
C GLY A 68 10.69 14.48 2.63
N HIS A 69 9.66 13.99 3.31
CA HIS A 69 9.05 12.67 3.08
C HIS A 69 7.76 12.75 2.25
N TRP A 70 7.40 13.95 1.79
CA TRP A 70 6.27 14.21 0.91
C TRP A 70 6.69 15.24 -0.14
N GLU A 71 7.39 14.78 -1.17
CA GLU A 71 7.64 15.56 -2.37
C GLU A 71 6.88 14.92 -3.54
N ALA A 72 6.36 15.75 -4.45
CA ALA A 72 5.82 15.33 -5.74
C ALA A 72 6.92 14.85 -6.70
N ALA A 73 8.00 14.26 -6.17
CA ALA A 73 8.88 13.46 -6.99
C ALA A 73 8.03 12.26 -7.43
N PRO A 74 7.89 11.99 -8.74
CA PRO A 74 7.25 10.77 -9.18
C PRO A 74 8.04 9.59 -8.59
N ASP A 75 7.53 9.02 -7.50
CA ASP A 75 8.03 7.76 -6.99
C ASP A 75 7.57 6.71 -8.02
N PRO A 76 8.49 6.05 -8.73
CA PRO A 76 8.12 5.03 -9.71
C PRO A 76 7.36 3.85 -9.09
N ASN A 77 7.31 3.76 -7.75
CA ASN A 77 6.58 2.75 -7.00
C ASN A 77 5.27 3.28 -6.37
N GLN A 78 4.96 4.57 -6.51
CA GLN A 78 3.71 5.19 -6.05
C GLN A 78 2.85 5.54 -7.28
N THR A 79 1.68 4.92 -7.39
CA THR A 79 0.68 5.29 -8.41
C THR A 79 -0.48 5.95 -7.67
N GLU A 80 -0.66 7.24 -7.90
CA GLU A 80 -1.88 7.94 -7.51
C GLU A 80 -2.96 7.66 -8.55
N PHE A 81 -4.13 7.24 -8.10
CA PHE A 81 -5.28 7.05 -8.97
C PHE A 81 -5.94 8.41 -9.23
N ILE A 82 -6.14 8.75 -10.50
CA ILE A 82 -6.89 9.95 -10.86
C ILE A 82 -8.35 9.56 -10.95
N HIS A 83 -9.20 10.16 -10.12
CA HIS A 83 -10.64 10.04 -10.23
C HIS A 83 -11.16 11.11 -11.21
N ASP A 84 -11.74 10.68 -12.33
CA ASP A 84 -12.51 11.54 -13.24
C ASP A 84 -13.97 11.06 -13.28
N GLY A 85 -14.81 11.71 -12.47
CA GLY A 85 -16.19 11.28 -12.24
C GLY A 85 -16.25 9.86 -11.67
N ASP A 86 -16.97 8.96 -12.35
CA ASP A 86 -17.13 7.55 -11.97
C ASP A 86 -16.01 6.64 -12.51
N ILE A 87 -14.98 7.21 -13.16
CA ILE A 87 -13.93 6.46 -13.84
C ILE A 87 -12.61 6.58 -13.06
N LEU A 88 -12.05 5.42 -12.71
CA LEU A 88 -10.70 5.30 -12.16
C LEU A 88 -9.69 5.34 -13.32
N VAL A 89 -9.02 6.46 -13.50
CA VAL A 89 -8.01 6.63 -14.55
C VAL A 89 -6.65 6.26 -13.97
N LEU A 90 -6.05 5.20 -14.52
CA LEU A 90 -4.65 4.87 -14.26
C LEU A 90 -3.78 5.82 -15.10
N PRO A 91 -2.80 6.52 -14.52
CA PRO A 91 -1.87 7.30 -15.31
C PRO A 91 -1.10 6.37 -16.26
N ASP A 92 -0.93 6.81 -17.51
CA ASP A 92 -0.15 6.08 -18.52
C ASP A 92 1.28 5.88 -18.00
N THR A 93 1.53 4.71 -17.44
CA THR A 93 2.88 4.23 -17.18
C THR A 93 3.46 3.93 -18.55
N GLY A 94 4.21 4.87 -19.12
CA GLY A 94 4.76 4.83 -20.48
C GLY A 94 5.67 3.63 -20.76
N ALA A 95 5.11 2.43 -20.76
CA ALA A 95 5.70 1.21 -21.25
C ALA A 95 5.76 1.33 -22.77
N ARG A 96 6.88 1.87 -23.25
CA ARG A 96 7.32 1.71 -24.63
C ARG A 96 7.19 0.22 -25.00
N ALA A 97 6.53 -0.01 -26.13
CA ALA A 97 6.39 -1.29 -26.80
C ALA A 97 7.73 -1.99 -27.06
#